data_AF-A0A930UUD1-F1
#
_entry.id   AF-A0A930UUD1-F1
#
_cell.length_a   1.000
_cell.length_b   1.000
_cell.length_c   1.000
_cell.angle_alpha   90.00
_cell.angle_beta   90.00
_cell.angle_gamma   90.00
#
_symmetry.space_group_name_H-M   'P 1'
#
loop_
_entity.id
_entity.type
_entity.pdbx_description
1 polymer ?
#
loop_
_entity_poly.entity_id
_entity_poly.type
_entity_poly.pdbx_seq_one_letter_code
_entity_poly.pdbx_strand_id
1 'polypeptide(L)'
;MMLLGSIANDALAGENGDDFISGNAGDDVLRGHRGNDVLFGDRGNDLIYGGSDDDKLYGGAGDDALVGDSGDDFIDGGSGDDTAEFSGKFEEYEITKLEGGILSKDKVQGRDGSDFLINVEKAAFTDIKDYILPSAEHNLGGIDNAVPVMDIIAVDKNGQSLDGKRSFIITQAQLLANDIDLQGDTLIVAEAFDVRGGTLSVTENFDIQFTPDPTYQGVAGFKYHLMDNKNLSGIIVGGKERFAQVYFKTPDLPTDPLFYEQYYLQESKVIGAWEHYTGQGIKIGQFEPSGPFSVAEEVADYRNPELRANIDKNWRYGYEFAT
;
A
#
# COMPACT_ATOMS: atom_id res chain seq x y z
N MET A 1 -22.51 17.80 11.95
CA MET A 1 -23.80 17.63 12.68
C MET A 1 -23.70 16.46 13.65
N MET A 2 -24.71 16.18 14.49
CA MET A 2 -24.75 14.95 15.30
C MET A 2 -26.09 14.23 15.08
N LEU A 3 -26.03 12.97 14.66
CA LEU A 3 -27.16 12.09 14.40
C LEU A 3 -27.03 10.84 15.27
N LEU A 4 -28.12 10.45 15.94
CA LEU A 4 -28.16 9.29 16.81
C LEU A 4 -29.37 8.44 16.44
N GLY A 5 -29.11 7.17 16.14
CA GLY A 5 -30.09 6.12 15.96
C GLY A 5 -30.70 5.66 17.27
N SER A 6 -31.42 4.55 17.21
CA SER A 6 -32.27 4.03 18.26
C SER A 6 -31.84 2.62 18.67
N ILE A 7 -32.78 1.73 18.92
CA ILE A 7 -32.49 0.31 19.16
C ILE A 7 -33.03 -0.57 18.02
N ALA A 8 -33.47 0.07 16.96
CA ALA A 8 -34.07 -0.53 15.79
C ALA A 8 -33.23 -0.11 14.58
N ASN A 9 -33.41 -0.84 13.49
CA ASN A 9 -32.73 -0.57 12.23
C ASN A 9 -33.07 0.83 11.70
N ASP A 10 -32.07 1.68 11.63
CA ASP A 10 -32.15 3.08 11.27
C ASP A 10 -31.44 3.34 9.93
N ALA A 11 -31.81 4.44 9.28
CA ALA A 11 -31.14 4.95 8.10
C ALA A 11 -30.78 6.42 8.34
N LEU A 12 -29.50 6.70 8.51
CA LEU A 12 -28.98 8.00 8.92
C LEU A 12 -28.08 8.58 7.84
N ALA A 13 -28.19 9.89 7.58
CA ALA A 13 -27.43 10.59 6.55
C ALA A 13 -26.96 11.97 7.05
N GLY A 14 -25.65 12.22 7.01
CA GLY A 14 -25.01 13.47 7.44
C GLY A 14 -25.18 14.63 6.45
N GLU A 15 -25.03 14.32 5.16
CA GLU A 15 -25.16 15.20 3.99
C GLU A 15 -23.93 16.06 3.69
N ASN A 16 -23.78 17.25 4.29
CA ASN A 16 -22.62 18.11 4.02
C ASN A 16 -21.99 18.61 5.32
N GLY A 17 -20.67 18.58 5.33
CA GLY A 17 -19.82 19.05 6.42
C GLY A 17 -19.60 17.94 7.45
N ASP A 18 -18.59 18.13 8.30
CA ASP A 18 -18.15 17.11 9.24
C ASP A 18 -19.27 16.70 10.23
N ASP A 19 -19.68 15.44 10.13
CA ASP A 19 -20.79 14.83 10.83
C ASP A 19 -20.34 13.74 11.81
N PHE A 20 -21.11 13.60 12.89
CA PHE A 20 -20.99 12.50 13.83
C PHE A 20 -22.29 11.70 13.75
N ILE A 21 -22.19 10.42 13.43
CA ILE A 21 -23.34 9.52 13.25
C ILE A 21 -23.11 8.28 14.11
N SER A 22 -24.10 7.89 14.93
CA SER A 22 -24.08 6.62 15.67
C SER A 22 -25.41 5.89 15.49
N GLY A 23 -25.34 4.63 15.05
CA GLY A 23 -26.50 3.74 14.84
C GLY A 23 -27.10 3.24 16.15
N ASN A 24 -26.26 3.05 17.17
CA ASN A 24 -26.56 2.46 18.49
C ASN A 24 -26.85 0.96 18.46
N ALA A 25 -28.07 0.54 18.13
CA ALA A 25 -28.37 -0.87 18.07
C ALA A 25 -29.41 -1.15 16.99
N GLY A 26 -29.29 -2.30 16.33
CA GLY A 26 -30.07 -2.61 15.15
C GLY A 26 -29.13 -2.79 13.97
N ASP A 27 -29.65 -3.29 12.86
CA ASP A 27 -28.88 -3.37 11.62
C ASP A 27 -29.10 -2.06 10.84
N ASP A 28 -28.14 -1.15 10.94
CA ASP A 28 -28.29 0.24 10.51
C ASP A 28 -27.65 0.51 9.14
N VAL A 29 -28.12 1.58 8.50
CA VAL A 29 -27.50 2.12 7.27
C VAL A 29 -27.05 3.54 7.54
N LEU A 30 -25.74 3.75 7.57
CA LEU A 30 -25.13 5.05 7.87
C LEU A 30 -24.47 5.62 6.61
N ARG A 31 -24.65 6.91 6.37
CA ARG A 31 -24.06 7.65 5.22
C ARG A 31 -23.50 8.99 5.69
N GLY A 32 -22.19 9.19 5.57
CA GLY A 32 -21.55 10.46 5.89
C GLY A 32 -21.87 11.51 4.83
N HIS A 33 -21.61 11.14 3.57
CA HIS A 33 -21.73 11.97 2.36
C HIS A 33 -20.52 12.87 2.11
N ARG A 34 -20.53 14.15 2.47
CA ARG A 34 -19.39 15.05 2.22
C ARG A 34 -18.87 15.63 3.52
N GLY A 35 -17.56 15.67 3.66
CA GLY A 35 -16.90 16.19 4.86
C GLY A 35 -16.15 15.07 5.56
N ASN A 36 -15.39 15.42 6.60
CA ASN A 36 -14.66 14.43 7.37
C ASN A 36 -15.54 13.89 8.49
N ASP A 37 -16.22 12.79 8.24
CA ASP A 37 -17.27 12.25 9.09
C ASP A 37 -16.73 11.20 10.06
N VAL A 38 -17.48 11.00 11.15
CA VAL A 38 -17.22 9.93 12.12
C VAL A 38 -18.50 9.11 12.31
N LEU A 39 -18.46 7.85 11.87
CA LEU A 39 -19.60 6.96 11.81
C LEU A 39 -19.38 5.73 12.71
N PHE A 40 -20.33 5.45 13.60
CA PHE A 40 -20.36 4.27 14.46
C PHE A 40 -21.60 3.42 14.17
N GLY A 41 -21.44 2.18 13.72
CA GLY A 41 -22.53 1.20 13.63
C GLY A 41 -23.03 0.77 15.01
N ASP A 42 -22.08 0.57 15.93
CA ASP A 42 -22.28 0.15 17.31
C ASP A 42 -22.67 -1.33 17.46
N ARG A 43 -23.96 -1.71 17.40
CA ARG A 43 -24.40 -3.11 17.59
C ARG A 43 -25.39 -3.52 16.52
N GLY A 44 -25.09 -4.63 15.88
CA GLY A 44 -25.92 -5.18 14.80
C GLY A 44 -25.04 -5.34 13.57
N ASN A 45 -25.64 -5.80 12.48
CA ASN A 45 -24.92 -5.95 11.23
C ASN A 45 -25.15 -4.69 10.38
N ASP A 46 -24.20 -3.77 10.44
CA ASP A 46 -24.32 -2.43 9.92
C ASP A 46 -23.77 -2.28 8.50
N LEU A 47 -24.33 -1.33 7.77
CA LEU A 47 -23.85 -0.91 6.46
C LEU A 47 -23.45 0.56 6.51
N ILE A 48 -22.16 0.82 6.42
CA ILE A 48 -21.58 2.15 6.66
C ILE A 48 -20.91 2.65 5.39
N TYR A 49 -21.31 3.84 4.95
CA TYR A 49 -20.70 4.58 3.83
C TYR A 49 -20.10 5.88 4.37
N GLY A 50 -18.78 6.06 4.23
CA GLY A 50 -18.10 7.32 4.55
C GLY A 50 -18.54 8.41 3.59
N GLY A 51 -18.14 8.29 2.33
CA GLY A 51 -18.56 9.16 1.26
C GLY A 51 -17.38 9.85 0.61
N SER A 52 -17.26 11.15 0.77
CA SER A 52 -16.16 11.92 0.21
C SER A 52 -15.43 12.70 1.29
N ASP A 53 -14.12 12.81 1.12
CA ASP A 53 -13.17 13.36 2.09
C ASP A 53 -12.77 12.28 3.12
N ASP A 54 -11.98 12.63 4.15
CA ASP A 54 -11.31 11.64 4.99
C ASP A 54 -12.18 11.26 6.21
N ASP A 55 -12.73 10.05 6.19
CA ASP A 55 -13.72 9.58 7.15
C ASP A 55 -13.16 8.59 8.18
N LYS A 56 -13.92 8.41 9.26
CA LYS A 56 -13.67 7.39 10.27
C LYS A 56 -14.88 6.50 10.45
N LEU A 57 -14.75 5.25 10.05
CA LEU A 57 -15.81 4.25 10.10
C LEU A 57 -15.48 3.23 11.19
N TYR A 58 -16.43 3.01 12.08
CA TYR A 58 -16.37 2.02 13.15
C TYR A 58 -17.61 1.12 13.02
N GLY A 59 -17.43 -0.14 12.64
CA GLY A 59 -18.50 -1.14 12.55
C GLY A 59 -19.09 -1.41 13.92
N GLY A 60 -18.28 -2.00 14.80
CA GLY A 60 -18.64 -2.24 16.19
C GLY A 60 -18.83 -3.72 16.43
N ALA A 61 -20.04 -4.16 16.76
CA ALA A 61 -20.32 -5.55 17.05
C ALA A 61 -21.38 -6.12 16.11
N GLY A 62 -21.02 -7.13 15.33
CA GLY A 62 -21.85 -7.75 14.30
C GLY A 62 -21.02 -7.97 13.05
N ASP A 63 -21.64 -8.51 12.00
CA ASP A 63 -20.96 -8.69 10.72
C ASP A 63 -21.24 -7.45 9.85
N ASP A 64 -20.28 -6.54 9.77
CA ASP A 64 -20.45 -5.22 9.18
C ASP A 64 -19.93 -5.13 7.74
N ALA A 65 -20.56 -4.25 6.95
CA ALA A 65 -20.12 -3.88 5.60
C ALA A 65 -19.72 -2.40 5.57
N LEU A 66 -18.45 -2.14 5.29
CA LEU A 66 -17.80 -0.84 5.45
C LEU A 66 -17.30 -0.35 4.09
N VAL A 67 -17.71 0.85 3.69
CA VAL A 67 -17.31 1.46 2.42
C VAL A 67 -16.79 2.86 2.71
N GLY A 68 -15.48 3.06 2.58
CA GLY A 68 -14.89 4.39 2.69
C GLY A 68 -15.42 5.36 1.63
N ASP A 69 -15.62 4.83 0.41
CA ASP A 69 -15.77 5.63 -0.81
C ASP A 69 -14.51 6.49 -1.00
N SER A 70 -14.58 7.76 -1.37
CA SER A 70 -13.38 8.53 -1.75
C SER A 70 -12.77 9.31 -0.60
N GLY A 71 -11.49 9.10 -0.34
CA GLY A 71 -10.80 9.78 0.76
C GLY A 71 -9.60 8.95 1.18
N ASP A 72 -8.85 9.41 2.17
CA ASP A 72 -7.93 8.51 2.89
C ASP A 72 -8.60 8.15 4.23
N ASP A 73 -9.28 7.00 4.28
CA ASP A 73 -10.17 6.66 5.38
C ASP A 73 -9.51 5.82 6.49
N PHE A 74 -10.10 5.88 7.68
CA PHE A 74 -9.83 4.94 8.75
C PHE A 74 -11.04 4.02 8.95
N ILE A 75 -10.84 2.71 8.83
CA ILE A 75 -11.90 1.71 8.92
C ILE A 75 -11.55 0.70 10.03
N ASP A 76 -12.44 0.57 11.01
CA ASP A 76 -12.37 -0.41 12.09
C ASP A 76 -13.63 -1.26 12.07
N GLY A 77 -13.53 -2.54 11.70
CA GLY A 77 -14.70 -3.43 11.67
C GLY A 77 -15.20 -3.77 13.06
N GLY A 78 -14.28 -4.00 13.99
CA GLY A 78 -14.59 -4.28 15.39
C GLY A 78 -14.66 -5.77 15.65
N SER A 79 -15.82 -6.28 16.03
CA SER A 79 -16.00 -7.70 16.36
C SER A 79 -17.08 -8.33 15.50
N GLY A 80 -16.73 -9.39 14.79
CA GLY A 80 -17.61 -10.11 13.87
C GLY A 80 -16.81 -10.61 12.69
N ASP A 81 -17.49 -10.95 11.59
CA ASP A 81 -16.85 -11.19 10.29
C ASP A 81 -17.12 -9.99 9.36
N ASP A 82 -16.24 -8.99 9.41
CA ASP A 82 -16.43 -7.69 8.76
C ASP A 82 -15.86 -7.66 7.34
N THR A 83 -16.47 -6.85 6.47
CA THR A 83 -16.07 -6.69 5.07
C THR A 83 -15.89 -5.22 4.68
N ALA A 84 -14.71 -4.86 4.22
CA ALA A 84 -14.48 -3.59 3.52
C ALA A 84 -14.77 -3.74 2.02
N GLU A 85 -15.59 -2.87 1.42
CA GLU A 85 -15.85 -2.89 -0.03
C GLU A 85 -15.11 -1.79 -0.77
N PHE A 86 -14.53 -2.18 -1.91
CA PHE A 86 -13.75 -1.32 -2.81
C PHE A 86 -14.39 -1.29 -4.20
N SER A 87 -14.38 -0.13 -4.83
CA SER A 87 -15.08 0.17 -6.10
C SER A 87 -14.36 -0.34 -7.35
N GLY A 88 -13.12 -0.80 -7.23
CA GLY A 88 -12.24 -1.24 -8.31
C GLY A 88 -11.96 -2.73 -8.34
N LYS A 89 -11.07 -3.15 -9.25
CA LYS A 89 -10.57 -4.53 -9.30
C LYS A 89 -9.40 -4.71 -8.36
N PHE A 90 -9.19 -5.90 -7.81
CA PHE A 90 -8.07 -6.17 -6.89
C PHE A 90 -6.70 -5.74 -7.44
N GLU A 91 -6.45 -5.93 -8.74
CA GLU A 91 -5.17 -5.54 -9.36
C GLU A 91 -4.92 -4.03 -9.41
N GLU A 92 -5.96 -3.22 -9.16
CA GLU A 92 -5.91 -1.77 -9.08
C GLU A 92 -5.58 -1.27 -7.67
N TYR A 93 -5.47 -2.18 -6.69
CA TYR A 93 -5.08 -1.84 -5.31
C TYR A 93 -3.67 -2.36 -5.01
N GLU A 94 -3.02 -1.69 -4.09
CA GLU A 94 -1.85 -2.16 -3.37
C GLU A 94 -2.27 -2.41 -1.92
N ILE A 95 -2.19 -3.66 -1.47
CA ILE A 95 -2.55 -4.05 -0.10
C ILE A 95 -1.27 -4.30 0.68
N THR A 96 -1.02 -3.45 1.67
CA THR A 96 0.20 -3.48 2.50
C THR A 96 -0.16 -3.80 3.94
N LYS A 97 0.43 -4.85 4.52
CA LYS A 97 0.33 -5.10 5.97
C LYS A 97 1.30 -4.21 6.72
N LEU A 98 0.78 -3.41 7.65
CA LEU A 98 1.55 -2.55 8.55
C LEU A 98 1.46 -3.06 10.00
N GLU A 99 2.29 -2.52 10.88
CA GLU A 99 2.11 -2.74 12.31
C GLU A 99 0.78 -2.12 12.75
N GLY A 100 -0.15 -2.97 13.20
CA GLY A 100 -1.46 -2.55 13.72
C GLY A 100 -2.60 -2.48 12.71
N GLY A 101 -2.40 -2.84 11.43
CA GLY A 101 -3.48 -2.83 10.44
C GLY A 101 -3.04 -3.11 9.00
N ILE A 102 -3.96 -2.91 8.07
CA ILE A 102 -3.75 -3.02 6.62
C ILE A 102 -3.92 -1.65 5.98
N LEU A 103 -2.99 -1.26 5.13
CA LEU A 103 -3.14 -0.12 4.23
C LEU A 103 -3.58 -0.63 2.86
N SER A 104 -4.78 -0.24 2.42
CA SER A 104 -5.26 -0.42 1.05
C SER A 104 -5.01 0.87 0.29
N LYS A 105 -4.37 0.81 -0.88
CA LYS A 105 -4.12 1.99 -1.70
C LYS A 105 -4.66 1.77 -3.10
N ASP A 106 -5.66 2.56 -3.50
CA ASP A 106 -6.17 2.60 -4.86
C ASP A 106 -5.17 3.31 -5.79
N LYS A 107 -4.80 2.66 -6.89
CA LYS A 107 -3.92 3.22 -7.92
C LYS A 107 -4.69 4.12 -8.91
N VAL A 108 -6.02 4.19 -8.81
CA VAL A 108 -6.89 5.01 -9.67
C VAL A 108 -7.37 6.24 -8.91
N GLN A 109 -7.01 7.42 -9.44
CA GLN A 109 -7.33 8.70 -8.81
C GLN A 109 -8.83 8.97 -8.70
N GLY A 110 -9.28 9.45 -7.53
CA GLY A 110 -10.66 9.93 -7.30
C GLY A 110 -11.69 8.82 -7.06
N ARG A 111 -11.23 7.59 -6.83
CA ARG A 111 -12.01 6.50 -6.25
C ARG A 111 -11.64 6.35 -4.78
N ASP A 112 -11.23 5.16 -4.33
CA ASP A 112 -11.24 4.79 -2.92
C ASP A 112 -10.05 5.34 -2.11
N GLY A 113 -9.11 6.04 -2.75
CA GLY A 113 -7.95 6.63 -2.07
C GLY A 113 -7.09 5.63 -1.30
N SER A 114 -6.58 6.04 -0.12
CA SER A 114 -5.67 5.24 0.71
C SER A 114 -6.23 4.98 2.10
N ASP A 115 -6.77 3.79 2.31
CA ASP A 115 -7.51 3.44 3.53
C ASP A 115 -6.67 2.61 4.50
N PHE A 116 -6.78 2.91 5.79
CA PHE A 116 -6.20 2.12 6.86
C PHE A 116 -7.27 1.30 7.58
N LEU A 117 -7.17 -0.02 7.47
CA LEU A 117 -8.13 -1.00 7.97
C LEU A 117 -7.57 -1.73 9.19
N ILE A 118 -8.39 -1.85 10.23
CA ILE A 118 -8.14 -2.70 11.40
C ILE A 118 -9.38 -3.52 11.71
N ASN A 119 -9.21 -4.72 12.30
CA ASN A 119 -10.32 -5.58 12.66
C ASN A 119 -11.33 -5.78 11.50
N VAL A 120 -10.83 -5.95 10.28
CA VAL A 120 -11.62 -6.29 9.10
C VAL A 120 -11.09 -7.60 8.53
N GLU A 121 -11.97 -8.57 8.34
CA GLU A 121 -11.61 -9.93 7.93
C GLU A 121 -11.54 -10.07 6.41
N LYS A 122 -12.39 -9.35 5.69
CA LYS A 122 -12.54 -9.49 4.23
C LYS A 122 -12.51 -8.14 3.52
N ALA A 123 -12.05 -8.19 2.28
CA ALA A 123 -12.20 -7.13 1.32
C ALA A 123 -12.97 -7.63 0.10
N ALA A 124 -13.89 -6.82 -0.38
CA ALA A 124 -14.65 -7.07 -1.59
C ALA A 124 -14.26 -6.06 -2.66
N PHE A 125 -13.73 -6.56 -3.77
CA PHE A 125 -13.46 -5.83 -5.01
C PHE A 125 -14.57 -6.13 -6.03
N THR A 126 -14.49 -5.48 -7.20
CA THR A 126 -15.44 -5.74 -8.30
C THR A 126 -15.25 -7.10 -8.96
N ASP A 127 -14.04 -7.65 -8.93
CA ASP A 127 -13.67 -8.94 -9.53
C ASP A 127 -13.42 -10.06 -8.51
N ILE A 128 -13.37 -9.73 -7.21
CA ILE A 128 -13.17 -10.67 -6.09
C ILE A 128 -14.09 -10.26 -4.94
N LYS A 129 -14.92 -11.15 -4.40
CA LYS A 129 -15.92 -10.76 -3.38
C LYS A 129 -15.57 -11.14 -1.93
N ASP A 130 -14.64 -12.07 -1.74
CA ASP A 130 -14.24 -12.57 -0.42
C ASP A 130 -12.71 -12.63 -0.33
N TYR A 131 -12.01 -11.53 -0.64
CA TYR A 131 -10.57 -11.49 -0.45
C TYR A 131 -10.29 -11.40 1.05
N ILE A 132 -9.78 -12.48 1.63
CA ILE A 132 -9.47 -12.50 3.06
C ILE A 132 -8.30 -11.55 3.33
N LEU A 133 -8.52 -10.56 4.18
CA LEU A 133 -7.50 -9.61 4.59
C LEU A 133 -6.54 -10.26 5.60
N PRO A 134 -5.26 -9.86 5.57
CA PRO A 134 -4.27 -10.43 6.47
C PRO A 134 -4.32 -9.81 7.87
N SER A 135 -5.46 -9.90 8.55
CA SER A 135 -5.61 -9.47 9.95
C SER A 135 -4.94 -10.49 10.89
N ALA A 136 -4.59 -10.05 12.10
CA ALA A 136 -3.84 -10.87 13.06
C ALA A 136 -4.69 -11.96 13.75
N GLU A 137 -6.02 -11.99 13.54
CA GLU A 137 -6.92 -12.64 14.51
C GLU A 137 -7.83 -13.78 13.97
N HIS A 138 -7.93 -14.09 12.68
CA HIS A 138 -8.97 -15.04 12.20
C HIS A 138 -8.47 -16.35 11.56
N ASN A 139 -8.85 -17.48 12.20
CA ASN A 139 -8.75 -18.86 11.70
C ASN A 139 -9.96 -19.19 10.79
N LEU A 140 -9.91 -18.83 9.50
CA LEU A 140 -10.97 -19.16 8.54
C LEU A 140 -10.74 -20.55 7.93
N GLY A 141 -11.32 -21.57 8.58
CA GLY A 141 -11.16 -22.98 8.23
C GLY A 141 -11.69 -23.41 6.87
N GLY A 142 -10.85 -23.30 5.82
CA GLY A 142 -11.01 -24.07 4.58
C GLY A 142 -10.70 -23.37 3.27
N ILE A 143 -10.17 -22.14 3.27
CA ILE A 143 -9.69 -21.47 2.05
C ILE A 143 -8.15 -21.45 2.10
N ASP A 144 -7.58 -22.27 1.23
CA ASP A 144 -6.17 -22.68 1.19
C ASP A 144 -5.51 -21.90 0.07
N ASN A 145 -4.71 -20.87 0.38
CA ASN A 145 -3.67 -20.30 -0.50
C ASN A 145 -2.86 -19.21 0.23
N ALA A 146 -1.54 -19.34 0.18
CA ALA A 146 -0.64 -18.29 0.63
C ALA A 146 -0.76 -17.03 -0.23
N VAL A 147 -0.74 -15.85 0.41
CA VAL A 147 -0.75 -14.57 -0.31
C VAL A 147 0.67 -14.00 -0.34
N PRO A 148 1.27 -13.85 -1.53
CA PRO A 148 2.55 -13.18 -1.65
C PRO A 148 2.41 -11.68 -1.40
N VAL A 149 3.26 -11.15 -0.53
CA VAL A 149 3.35 -9.72 -0.20
C VAL A 149 4.70 -9.18 -0.69
N MET A 150 4.75 -7.90 -1.02
CA MET A 150 5.99 -7.26 -1.44
C MET A 150 6.94 -7.05 -0.25
N ASP A 151 8.22 -7.38 -0.45
CA ASP A 151 9.28 -7.22 0.53
C ASP A 151 10.16 -6.00 0.28
N ILE A 152 10.46 -5.28 1.36
CA ILE A 152 11.52 -4.28 1.41
C ILE A 152 12.58 -4.75 2.40
N ILE A 153 13.74 -5.15 1.90
CA ILE A 153 14.82 -5.69 2.72
C ILE A 153 15.96 -4.68 2.81
N ALA A 154 16.30 -4.25 4.02
CA ALA A 154 17.37 -3.28 4.28
C ALA A 154 18.61 -3.87 4.96
N VAL A 155 18.50 -5.08 5.51
CA VAL A 155 19.56 -5.79 6.23
C VAL A 155 19.63 -7.25 5.83
N ASP A 156 20.82 -7.85 5.92
CA ASP A 156 21.02 -9.27 5.70
C ASP A 156 20.65 -10.12 6.92
N LYS A 157 20.83 -11.45 6.80
CA LYS A 157 20.57 -12.43 7.88
C LYS A 157 21.25 -12.14 9.22
N ASN A 158 22.33 -11.36 9.25
CA ASN A 158 23.07 -11.00 10.47
C ASN A 158 22.70 -9.59 10.97
N GLY A 159 21.71 -8.93 10.36
CA GLY A 159 21.34 -7.55 10.66
C GLY A 159 22.30 -6.51 10.08
N GLN A 160 23.23 -6.89 9.19
CA GLN A 160 24.15 -5.95 8.56
C GLN A 160 23.45 -5.27 7.38
N SER A 161 23.51 -3.94 7.32
CA SER A 161 22.93 -3.14 6.23
C SER A 161 23.39 -3.59 4.84
N LEU A 162 22.47 -3.51 3.88
CA LEU A 162 22.75 -3.78 2.46
C LEU A 162 23.39 -2.54 1.83
N ASP A 163 24.64 -2.66 1.37
CA ASP A 163 25.41 -1.54 0.81
C ASP A 163 25.52 -1.58 -0.73
N GLY A 164 24.87 -2.55 -1.36
CA GLY A 164 24.91 -2.78 -2.81
C GLY A 164 26.26 -3.23 -3.36
N LYS A 165 27.25 -3.57 -2.50
CA LYS A 165 28.62 -3.88 -2.93
C LYS A 165 29.06 -5.30 -2.60
N ARG A 166 28.63 -5.82 -1.45
CA ARG A 166 28.97 -7.18 -1.00
C ARG A 166 27.83 -8.15 -1.31
N SER A 167 28.17 -9.43 -1.51
CA SER A 167 27.16 -10.48 -1.46
C SER A 167 26.57 -10.60 -0.06
N PHE A 168 25.29 -10.93 0.01
CA PHE A 168 24.56 -11.11 1.26
C PHE A 168 23.52 -12.22 1.14
N ILE A 169 23.06 -12.70 2.30
CA ILE A 169 22.05 -13.77 2.39
C ILE A 169 20.80 -13.18 3.03
N ILE A 170 19.66 -13.43 2.38
CA ILE A 170 18.32 -13.17 2.89
C ILE A 170 17.69 -14.51 3.22
N THR A 171 17.21 -14.66 4.46
CA THR A 171 16.64 -15.93 4.89
C THR A 171 15.22 -16.12 4.36
N GLN A 172 14.78 -17.38 4.27
CA GLN A 172 13.37 -17.70 4.05
C GLN A 172 12.48 -16.95 5.05
N ALA A 173 12.86 -16.95 6.33
CA ALA A 173 12.10 -16.25 7.38
C ALA A 173 12.03 -14.73 7.19
N GLN A 174 13.00 -14.10 6.50
CA GLN A 174 12.94 -12.67 6.19
C GLN A 174 11.97 -12.37 5.04
N LEU A 175 11.92 -13.23 4.03
CA LEU A 175 11.00 -13.09 2.88
C LEU A 175 9.57 -13.43 3.29
N LEU A 176 9.40 -14.51 4.04
CA LEU A 176 8.09 -14.99 4.48
C LEU A 176 7.52 -14.20 5.67
N ALA A 177 8.20 -13.13 6.12
CA ALA A 177 7.84 -12.44 7.36
C ALA A 177 6.51 -11.67 7.25
N ASN A 178 6.22 -11.13 6.06
CA ASN A 178 5.02 -10.38 5.71
C ASN A 178 4.07 -11.18 4.81
N ASP A 179 4.55 -12.26 4.19
CA ASP A 179 3.73 -13.19 3.44
C ASP A 179 2.71 -13.87 4.33
N ILE A 180 1.53 -14.11 3.78
CA ILE A 180 0.37 -14.44 4.58
C ILE A 180 0.05 -15.91 4.41
N ASP A 181 0.06 -16.62 5.54
CA ASP A 181 -0.50 -17.95 5.70
C ASP A 181 -1.61 -17.91 6.76
N LEU A 182 -2.86 -18.10 6.33
CA LEU A 182 -4.04 -18.04 7.18
C LEU A 182 -4.25 -19.29 8.05
N GLN A 183 -3.48 -20.36 7.82
CA GLN A 183 -3.62 -21.65 8.53
C GLN A 183 -2.40 -21.99 9.38
N GLY A 184 -1.34 -21.18 9.28
CA GLY A 184 -0.08 -21.42 9.97
C GLY A 184 0.66 -22.65 9.41
N ASP A 185 0.41 -23.00 8.16
CA ASP A 185 1.24 -23.95 7.44
C ASP A 185 2.66 -23.35 7.27
N THR A 186 3.62 -24.22 6.95
CA THR A 186 4.97 -23.74 6.66
C THR A 186 5.02 -23.27 5.22
N LEU A 187 5.09 -21.96 5.02
CA LEU A 187 5.39 -21.37 3.72
C LEU A 187 6.83 -21.67 3.33
N ILE A 188 7.04 -21.85 2.02
CA ILE A 188 8.36 -21.90 1.42
C ILE A 188 8.42 -20.99 0.19
N VAL A 189 9.55 -20.31 0.02
CA VAL A 189 9.89 -19.65 -1.25
C VAL A 189 10.33 -20.74 -2.22
N ALA A 190 9.48 -21.05 -3.20
CA ALA A 190 9.65 -22.18 -4.12
C ALA A 190 10.64 -21.88 -5.25
N GLU A 191 10.55 -20.68 -5.83
CA GLU A 191 11.40 -20.24 -6.93
C GLU A 191 11.58 -18.72 -6.86
N ALA A 192 12.81 -18.25 -7.10
CA ALA A 192 13.13 -16.83 -7.25
C ALA A 192 13.53 -16.53 -8.70
N PHE A 193 12.96 -15.48 -9.29
CA PHE A 193 13.06 -15.14 -10.71
C PHE A 193 13.04 -13.61 -10.93
N ASP A 194 13.10 -13.16 -12.19
CA ASP A 194 13.08 -11.73 -12.59
C ASP A 194 14.07 -10.85 -11.81
N VAL A 195 15.32 -11.32 -11.72
CA VAL A 195 16.38 -10.68 -10.93
C VAL A 195 16.85 -9.38 -11.57
N ARG A 196 16.97 -8.33 -10.76
CA ARG A 196 17.49 -7.02 -11.15
C ARG A 196 18.64 -6.59 -10.25
N GLY A 197 19.66 -6.01 -10.85
CA GLY A 197 20.80 -5.41 -10.14
C GLY A 197 21.79 -6.38 -9.53
N GLY A 198 21.80 -7.64 -9.97
CA GLY A 198 22.74 -8.65 -9.50
C GLY A 198 22.36 -10.05 -9.95
N THR A 199 22.85 -11.04 -9.21
CA THR A 199 22.56 -12.46 -9.46
C THR A 199 22.11 -13.15 -8.16
N LEU A 200 21.25 -14.17 -8.30
CA LEU A 200 20.82 -15.02 -7.19
C LEU A 200 21.49 -16.39 -7.22
N SER A 201 21.68 -16.96 -6.04
CA SER A 201 21.93 -18.38 -5.83
C SER A 201 21.19 -18.84 -4.57
N VAL A 202 20.64 -20.05 -4.59
CA VAL A 202 19.95 -20.63 -3.43
C VAL A 202 20.96 -21.42 -2.59
N THR A 203 20.96 -21.21 -1.27
CA THR A 203 21.83 -21.95 -0.34
C THR A 203 21.26 -23.34 -0.01
N GLU A 204 22.03 -24.18 0.69
CA GLU A 204 21.57 -25.50 1.13
C GLU A 204 20.33 -25.45 2.04
N ASN A 205 20.10 -24.33 2.74
CA ASN A 205 18.96 -24.10 3.62
C ASN A 205 17.80 -23.38 2.93
N PHE A 206 17.81 -23.32 1.59
CA PHE A 206 16.85 -22.56 0.78
C PHE A 206 16.89 -21.04 0.98
N ASP A 207 17.79 -20.50 1.80
CA ASP A 207 18.00 -19.05 1.86
C ASP A 207 18.53 -18.53 0.52
N ILE A 208 18.25 -17.26 0.25
CA ILE A 208 18.63 -16.60 -0.99
C ILE A 208 19.93 -15.83 -0.79
N GLN A 209 20.98 -16.18 -1.53
CA GLN A 209 22.19 -15.38 -1.64
C GLN A 209 22.10 -14.47 -2.87
N PHE A 210 22.16 -13.16 -2.64
CA PHE A 210 22.23 -12.15 -3.69
C PHE A 210 23.66 -11.62 -3.82
N THR A 211 24.13 -11.49 -5.05
CA THR A 211 25.41 -10.86 -5.39
C THR A 211 25.12 -9.63 -6.25
N PRO A 212 25.28 -8.40 -5.70
CA PRO A 212 25.04 -7.18 -6.45
C PRO A 212 25.93 -7.04 -7.69
N ASP A 213 25.39 -6.49 -8.76
CA ASP A 213 26.17 -5.97 -9.88
C ASP A 213 26.60 -4.53 -9.51
N PRO A 214 27.90 -4.28 -9.30
CA PRO A 214 28.39 -2.95 -8.87
C PRO A 214 28.21 -1.87 -9.94
N THR A 215 27.86 -2.25 -11.17
CA THR A 215 27.60 -1.32 -12.28
C THR A 215 26.11 -0.99 -12.42
N TYR A 216 25.24 -1.76 -11.78
CA TYR A 216 23.81 -1.52 -11.82
C TYR A 216 23.47 -0.20 -11.14
N GLN A 217 22.52 0.51 -11.73
CA GLN A 217 21.98 1.75 -11.20
C GLN A 217 20.47 1.61 -11.17
N GLY A 218 19.88 1.79 -9.99
CA GLY A 218 18.45 1.58 -9.72
C GLY A 218 18.23 0.73 -8.48
N VAL A 219 16.96 0.36 -8.24
CA VAL A 219 16.60 -0.50 -7.11
C VAL A 219 16.75 -1.97 -7.50
N ALA A 220 17.71 -2.64 -6.87
CA ALA A 220 17.92 -4.07 -7.05
C ALA A 220 16.83 -4.90 -6.35
N GLY A 221 16.55 -6.09 -6.86
CA GLY A 221 15.43 -6.90 -6.38
C GLY A 221 15.21 -8.15 -7.21
N PHE A 222 14.16 -8.91 -6.88
CA PHE A 222 13.74 -10.11 -7.58
C PHE A 222 12.28 -10.45 -7.25
N LYS A 223 11.69 -11.43 -7.93
CA LYS A 223 10.35 -11.95 -7.62
C LYS A 223 10.44 -13.38 -7.12
N TYR A 224 9.46 -13.84 -6.36
CA TYR A 224 9.38 -15.25 -5.99
C TYR A 224 7.96 -15.81 -5.91
N HIS A 225 7.86 -17.13 -6.07
CA HIS A 225 6.64 -17.89 -5.88
C HIS A 225 6.57 -18.45 -4.46
N LEU A 226 5.40 -18.33 -3.84
CA LEU A 226 5.06 -19.00 -2.60
C LEU A 226 4.48 -20.37 -2.86
N MET A 227 4.77 -21.29 -1.95
CA MET A 227 4.20 -22.62 -1.92
C MET A 227 3.99 -23.05 -0.47
N ASP A 228 2.89 -23.74 -0.20
CA ASP A 228 2.65 -24.35 1.09
C ASP A 228 3.30 -25.75 1.20
N ASN A 229 3.21 -26.36 2.39
CA ASN A 229 3.71 -27.72 2.66
C ASN A 229 2.91 -28.83 1.92
N LYS A 230 1.81 -28.50 1.24
CA LYS A 230 0.97 -29.39 0.42
C LYS A 230 1.22 -29.21 -1.08
N ASN A 231 2.22 -28.42 -1.46
CA ASN A 231 2.57 -28.08 -2.85
C ASN A 231 1.54 -27.20 -3.60
N LEU A 232 0.67 -26.48 -2.90
CA LEU A 232 -0.20 -25.49 -3.53
C LEU A 232 0.62 -24.20 -3.77
N SER A 233 0.75 -23.83 -5.05
CA SER A 233 1.33 -22.53 -5.43
C SER A 233 0.31 -21.41 -5.17
N GLY A 234 0.80 -20.22 -4.80
CA GLY A 234 -0.02 -19.09 -4.37
C GLY A 234 -1.21 -18.74 -5.29
N ILE A 235 -2.09 -17.84 -4.81
CA ILE A 235 -3.39 -17.55 -5.45
C ILE A 235 -3.28 -17.40 -6.98
N ILE A 236 -4.10 -18.16 -7.71
CA ILE A 236 -4.36 -17.91 -9.14
C ILE A 236 -5.57 -16.99 -9.26
N VAL A 237 -5.35 -15.72 -9.62
CA VAL A 237 -6.43 -14.74 -9.86
C VAL A 237 -6.59 -14.55 -11.36
N GLY A 238 -7.79 -14.80 -11.89
CA GLY A 238 -8.07 -14.59 -13.32
C GLY A 238 -7.21 -15.45 -14.26
N GLY A 239 -6.74 -16.61 -13.79
CA GLY A 239 -5.85 -17.50 -14.55
C GLY A 239 -4.38 -17.09 -14.56
N LYS A 240 -3.98 -16.09 -13.77
CA LYS A 240 -2.58 -15.69 -13.57
C LYS A 240 -2.12 -16.05 -12.16
N GLU A 241 -0.97 -16.70 -12.08
CA GLU A 241 -0.28 -16.99 -10.84
C GLU A 241 0.25 -15.70 -10.20
N ARG A 242 0.16 -15.60 -8.88
CA ARG A 242 0.70 -14.48 -8.10
C ARG A 242 2.10 -14.81 -7.58
N PHE A 243 2.93 -13.78 -7.51
CA PHE A 243 4.31 -13.82 -7.00
C PHE A 243 4.53 -12.63 -6.07
N ALA A 244 5.47 -12.78 -5.14
CA ALA A 244 5.96 -11.68 -4.34
C ALA A 244 7.07 -10.94 -5.09
N GLN A 245 7.26 -9.66 -4.76
CA GLN A 245 8.32 -8.81 -5.32
C GLN A 245 9.19 -8.33 -4.18
N VAL A 246 10.49 -8.44 -4.33
CA VAL A 246 11.49 -8.00 -3.35
C VAL A 246 12.24 -6.79 -3.90
N TYR A 247 12.42 -5.78 -3.05
CA TYR A 247 13.27 -4.62 -3.29
C TYR A 247 14.31 -4.46 -2.18
N PHE A 248 15.56 -4.20 -2.56
CA PHE A 248 16.64 -3.95 -1.61
C PHE A 248 16.76 -2.46 -1.31
N LYS A 249 16.59 -2.10 -0.03
CA LYS A 249 16.74 -0.75 0.49
C LYS A 249 18.17 -0.52 0.97
N THR A 250 19.01 0.05 0.11
CA THR A 250 20.36 0.51 0.49
C THR A 250 20.32 1.92 1.10
N PRO A 251 21.30 2.31 1.94
CA PRO A 251 21.34 3.63 2.58
C PRO A 251 21.43 4.83 1.63
N ASP A 252 21.90 4.62 0.41
CA ASP A 252 21.99 5.65 -0.64
C ASP A 252 20.64 5.91 -1.33
N LEU A 253 19.67 5.01 -1.20
CA LEU A 253 18.32 5.21 -1.73
C LEU A 253 17.52 6.16 -0.81
N PRO A 254 16.57 6.95 -1.34
CA PRO A 254 15.75 7.88 -0.56
C PRO A 254 15.01 7.20 0.59
N THR A 255 14.81 7.90 1.71
CA THR A 255 14.04 7.37 2.86
C THR A 255 12.55 7.21 2.60
N ASP A 256 12.09 7.67 1.43
CA ASP A 256 10.70 7.54 0.99
C ASP A 256 10.28 6.07 0.99
N PRO A 257 9.14 5.72 1.63
CA PRO A 257 8.63 4.35 1.64
C PRO A 257 8.37 3.80 0.24
N LEU A 258 8.03 4.64 -0.75
CA LEU A 258 7.74 4.24 -2.13
C LEU A 258 8.97 4.26 -3.03
N PHE A 259 10.20 4.27 -2.49
CA PHE A 259 11.43 4.45 -3.28
C PHE A 259 11.59 3.52 -4.50
N TYR A 260 10.89 2.39 -4.52
CA TYR A 260 10.84 1.41 -5.59
C TYR A 260 9.94 1.80 -6.78
N GLU A 261 9.03 2.77 -6.63
CA GLU A 261 8.19 3.33 -7.70
C GLU A 261 8.91 4.42 -8.51
N GLN A 262 10.17 4.71 -8.18
CA GLN A 262 10.96 5.75 -8.85
C GLN A 262 11.42 5.30 -10.25
N TYR A 263 11.13 6.10 -11.27
CA TYR A 263 11.65 5.88 -12.62
C TYR A 263 13.13 6.29 -12.69
N TYR A 264 14.05 5.32 -12.74
CA TYR A 264 15.46 5.61 -12.98
C TYR A 264 15.71 5.85 -14.48
N LEU A 265 15.89 7.12 -14.88
CA LEU A 265 16.28 7.49 -16.25
C LEU A 265 17.76 7.14 -16.47
N GLN A 266 18.02 5.92 -16.91
CA GLN A 266 19.36 5.36 -17.13
C GLN A 266 20.25 6.25 -18.02
N GLU A 267 19.68 6.97 -18.98
CA GLU A 267 20.41 7.81 -19.93
C GLU A 267 20.92 9.13 -19.31
N SER A 268 20.28 9.60 -18.24
CA SER A 268 20.51 10.95 -17.69
C SER A 268 21.36 10.96 -16.43
N LYS A 269 21.59 9.80 -15.77
CA LYS A 269 22.20 9.71 -14.42
C LYS A 269 21.51 10.63 -13.39
N VAL A 270 20.21 10.83 -13.56
CA VAL A 270 19.35 11.63 -12.68
C VAL A 270 18.29 10.68 -12.12
N ILE A 271 18.04 10.78 -10.81
CA ILE A 271 16.90 10.11 -10.16
C ILE A 271 15.64 10.73 -10.76
N GLY A 272 14.93 9.98 -11.61
CA GLY A 272 13.76 10.48 -12.33
C GLY A 272 12.57 10.61 -11.38
N ALA A 273 11.85 11.72 -11.52
CA ALA A 273 10.70 12.07 -10.71
C ALA A 273 9.49 11.15 -11.00
N TRP A 274 8.73 10.93 -9.94
CA TRP A 274 7.57 10.08 -9.74
C TRP A 274 6.38 10.41 -10.64
N GLU A 275 5.71 9.40 -11.22
CA GLU A 275 4.52 9.59 -12.07
C GLU A 275 3.20 9.67 -11.25
N HIS A 276 3.18 9.20 -10.00
CA HIS A 276 1.94 9.02 -9.20
C HIS A 276 2.03 9.39 -7.71
N TYR A 277 2.85 10.37 -7.34
CA TYR A 277 2.93 10.86 -5.94
C TYR A 277 1.70 11.72 -5.55
N THR A 278 0.99 11.36 -4.47
CA THR A 278 -0.22 12.04 -3.98
C THR A 278 -0.01 12.94 -2.76
N GLY A 279 1.16 12.94 -2.11
CA GLY A 279 1.30 13.49 -0.76
C GLY A 279 1.21 15.03 -0.64
N GLN A 280 0.45 15.50 0.35
CA GLN A 280 0.79 16.78 0.98
C GLN A 280 2.21 16.68 1.56
N GLY A 281 3.10 17.60 1.16
CA GLY A 281 4.36 17.83 1.87
C GLY A 281 5.60 18.16 1.04
N ILE A 282 5.82 17.57 -0.15
CA ILE A 282 6.98 17.87 -1.02
C ILE A 282 6.62 17.64 -2.51
N LYS A 283 7.11 18.49 -3.44
CA LYS A 283 7.04 18.28 -4.91
C LYS A 283 8.32 18.71 -5.63
N ILE A 284 8.87 17.87 -6.54
CA ILE A 284 9.75 18.20 -7.71
C ILE A 284 9.73 17.00 -8.69
N GLY A 285 9.78 17.05 -10.03
CA GLY A 285 9.77 18.05 -11.12
C GLY A 285 10.13 17.36 -12.46
N GLN A 286 9.54 17.76 -13.62
CA GLN A 286 9.77 17.17 -14.97
C GLN A 286 10.13 18.27 -16.02
N PHE A 287 10.91 17.94 -17.08
CA PHE A 287 11.63 18.90 -17.97
C PHE A 287 11.21 18.93 -19.47
N GLU A 288 10.98 20.16 -19.99
CA GLU A 288 11.27 20.77 -21.33
C GLU A 288 10.52 20.32 -22.63
N PRO A 289 10.43 21.12 -23.75
CA PRO A 289 10.96 22.47 -24.01
C PRO A 289 9.94 23.55 -24.46
N SER A 290 10.33 24.81 -24.27
CA SER A 290 9.57 26.03 -24.57
C SER A 290 9.30 26.28 -26.07
N GLY A 291 8.04 26.54 -26.44
CA GLY A 291 7.62 27.15 -27.70
C GLY A 291 6.64 28.32 -27.50
N PRO A 292 6.54 29.28 -28.43
CA PRO A 292 5.86 30.59 -28.25
C PRO A 292 4.33 30.54 -28.08
N PHE A 293 3.75 29.35 -27.91
CA PHE A 293 2.32 29.13 -27.66
C PHE A 293 2.04 28.42 -26.33
N SER A 294 3.01 28.35 -25.41
CA SER A 294 2.79 27.73 -24.09
C SER A 294 1.84 28.59 -23.23
N VAL A 295 0.80 27.96 -22.68
CA VAL A 295 -0.15 28.52 -21.71
C VAL A 295 0.03 27.89 -20.30
N ALA A 296 1.20 27.32 -20.00
CA ALA A 296 1.43 26.60 -18.75
C ALA A 296 1.91 27.50 -17.59
N GLU A 297 1.42 27.18 -16.39
CA GLU A 297 1.75 27.79 -15.08
C GLU A 297 3.18 27.47 -14.61
N GLU A 298 3.77 28.38 -13.82
CA GLU A 298 5.10 28.28 -13.23
C GLU A 298 5.20 27.15 -12.18
N VAL A 299 6.31 26.39 -12.18
CA VAL A 299 6.51 25.26 -11.26
C VAL A 299 7.94 25.23 -10.71
N ALA A 300 8.25 26.06 -9.71
CA ALA A 300 9.35 25.84 -8.76
C ALA A 300 9.22 26.72 -7.49
N ASP A 301 9.43 26.14 -6.30
CA ASP A 301 9.57 26.91 -5.03
C ASP A 301 11.03 26.93 -4.56
N TYR A 302 11.66 28.10 -4.67
CA TYR A 302 13.08 28.35 -4.39
C TYR A 302 13.40 28.57 -2.90
N ARG A 303 12.44 28.37 -1.98
CA ARG A 303 12.60 28.67 -0.55
C ARG A 303 13.08 27.48 0.30
N ASN A 304 13.14 26.26 -0.25
CA ASN A 304 13.58 25.07 0.50
C ASN A 304 15.12 24.91 0.54
N PRO A 305 15.76 24.84 1.73
CA PRO A 305 17.23 24.80 1.87
C PRO A 305 17.91 23.53 1.36
N GLU A 306 17.28 22.35 1.44
CA GLU A 306 17.89 21.07 1.06
C GLU A 306 17.96 20.93 -0.47
N LEU A 307 16.92 21.41 -1.16
CA LEU A 307 16.86 21.43 -2.61
C LEU A 307 17.89 22.41 -3.18
N ARG A 308 18.08 23.55 -2.53
CA ARG A 308 19.11 24.53 -2.91
C ARG A 308 20.54 23.95 -2.86
N ALA A 309 20.80 22.95 -2.02
CA ALA A 309 22.12 22.34 -1.88
C ALA A 309 22.45 21.31 -2.97
N ASN A 310 21.41 20.68 -3.55
CA ASN A 310 21.56 19.53 -4.46
C ASN A 310 21.28 19.86 -5.94
N ILE A 311 21.06 21.13 -6.28
CA ILE A 311 20.90 21.58 -7.67
C ILE A 311 22.24 21.52 -8.42
N ASP A 312 22.21 20.97 -9.65
CA ASP A 312 23.33 21.10 -10.59
C ASP A 312 23.59 22.59 -10.88
N LYS A 313 24.80 23.07 -10.55
CA LYS A 313 25.18 24.47 -10.72
C LYS A 313 25.20 24.91 -12.19
N ASN A 314 25.30 23.96 -13.13
CA ASN A 314 25.29 24.24 -14.57
C ASN A 314 23.88 24.49 -15.12
N TRP A 315 22.83 24.17 -14.35
CA TRP A 315 21.44 24.47 -14.71
C TRP A 315 21.01 25.89 -14.39
N ARG A 316 21.90 26.71 -13.81
CA ARG A 316 21.67 28.14 -13.63
C ARG A 316 21.78 28.88 -14.96
N TYR A 317 20.71 28.86 -15.76
CA TYR A 317 20.50 29.90 -16.75
C TYR A 317 20.14 31.21 -16.04
N GLY A 318 21.16 32.01 -15.74
CA GLY A 318 21.12 33.48 -15.85
C GLY A 318 20.28 34.31 -14.87
N TYR A 319 19.64 33.78 -13.83
CA TYR A 319 18.99 34.62 -12.82
C TYR A 319 19.63 34.48 -11.44
N GLU A 320 20.59 35.36 -11.18
CA GLU A 320 21.00 35.73 -9.83
C GLU A 320 19.87 36.55 -9.20
N PHE A 321 19.24 36.06 -8.14
CA PHE A 321 18.38 36.90 -7.32
C PHE A 321 19.25 37.70 -6.36
N ALA A 322 19.16 39.03 -6.50
CA ALA A 322 19.67 39.98 -5.53
C ALA A 322 19.09 39.70 -4.13
N THR A 323 19.93 39.93 -3.13
CA THR A 323 19.76 39.74 -1.68
C THR A 323 18.40 40.13 -1.12
#